data_AF-A0A529XRK8-F1
#
_entry.id   AF-A0A529XRK8-F1
#
_cell.length_a   1.000
_cell.length_b   1.000
_cell.length_c   1.000
_cell.angle_alpha   90.00
_cell.angle_beta   90.00
_cell.angle_gamma   90.00
#
_symmetry.space_group_name_H-M   'P 1'
#
loop_
_entity.id
_entity.type
_entity.pdbx_description
1 polymer ?
#
loop_
_entity_poly.entity_id
_entity_poly.type
_entity_poly.pdbx_seq_one_letter_code
_entity_poly.pdbx_strand_id
1 'polypeptide(L)'
;MSRIFLKAATVAFASVAVSLLLTLIVVPAMGFPMSRTIWLASTLCPLVLAWAASAGSFWQSDRLQNAHRELARAHAQLAAAHRRLSEKASRDDMTGMLNRETFFAALDGSRRKSDRGALLIIDADHFKRINDSYGHLTGDEALLLIAGAIERGVRNGDVLGRIGGEEFAAF
;
A
#
# COMPACT_ATOMS: atom_id res chain seq x y z
N MET A 1 3.02 -12.41 28.26
CA MET A 1 3.76 -11.97 29.46
C MET A 1 5.09 -12.68 29.68
N SER A 2 5.12 -14.01 29.90
CA SER A 2 6.33 -14.74 30.33
C SER A 2 7.59 -14.50 29.47
N ARG A 3 7.46 -14.47 28.14
CA ARG A 3 8.59 -14.21 27.23
C ARG A 3 9.17 -12.79 27.33
N ILE A 4 8.36 -11.79 27.72
CA ILE A 4 8.82 -10.40 27.88
C ILE A 4 9.60 -10.27 29.19
N PHE A 5 9.09 -10.88 30.26
CA PHE A 5 9.79 -10.93 31.54
C PHE A 5 11.13 -11.65 31.45
N LEU A 6 11.20 -12.76 30.71
CA LEU A 6 12.45 -13.49 30.52
C LEU A 6 13.50 -12.65 29.77
N LYS A 7 13.11 -11.94 28.70
CA LYS A 7 14.00 -11.03 27.97
C LYS A 7 14.46 -9.85 28.83
N ALA A 8 13.55 -9.22 29.57
CA ALA A 8 13.88 -8.12 30.48
C ALA A 8 14.83 -8.57 31.60
N ALA A 9 14.63 -9.78 32.15
CA ALA A 9 15.53 -10.36 33.15
C ALA A 9 16.94 -10.59 32.58
N THR A 10 17.08 -11.13 31.37
CA THR A 10 18.41 -11.33 30.75
C THR A 10 19.18 -10.01 30.57
N VAL A 11 18.50 -8.94 30.15
CA VAL A 11 19.12 -7.61 30.01
C VAL A 11 19.51 -7.03 31.37
N ALA A 12 18.67 -7.23 32.40
CA ALA A 12 18.95 -6.77 33.75
C ALA A 12 20.19 -7.45 34.36
N PHE A 13 20.31 -8.77 34.21
CA PHE A 13 21.50 -9.50 34.67
C PHE A 13 22.78 -9.08 33.92
N ALA A 14 22.70 -8.91 32.60
CA ALA A 14 23.84 -8.41 31.82
C ALA A 14 24.26 -7.00 32.27
N SER A 15 23.30 -6.11 32.55
CA SER A 15 23.57 -4.75 33.04
C SER A 15 24.28 -4.75 34.41
N VAL A 16 23.87 -5.63 35.32
CA VAL A 16 24.54 -5.82 36.62
C VAL A 16 25.98 -6.30 36.43
N ALA A 17 26.21 -7.32 35.59
CA ALA A 17 27.56 -7.84 35.33
C ALA A 17 28.50 -6.75 34.78
N VAL A 18 28.01 -5.93 33.83
CA VAL A 18 28.75 -4.79 33.28
C VAL A 18 29.03 -3.74 34.36
N SER A 19 28.04 -3.40 35.19
CA SER A 19 28.20 -2.39 36.24
C SER A 19 29.19 -2.84 37.32
N LEU A 20 29.17 -4.11 37.72
CA LEU A 20 30.14 -4.68 38.66
C LEU A 20 31.56 -4.67 38.10
N LEU A 21 31.73 -5.06 36.84
CA LEU A 21 33.04 -5.04 36.18
C LEU A 21 33.60 -3.61 36.08
N LEU A 22 32.76 -2.64 35.72
CA LEU A 22 33.15 -1.23 35.67
C LEU A 22 33.55 -0.72 37.07
N THR A 23 32.78 -1.08 38.09
CA THR A 23 33.02 -0.68 39.49
C THR A 23 34.38 -1.21 39.98
N LEU A 24 34.70 -2.47 39.68
CA LEU A 24 35.99 -3.11 40.03
C LEU A 24 37.20 -2.45 39.38
N ILE A 25 37.05 -1.82 38.23
CA ILE A 25 38.14 -1.14 37.51
C ILE A 25 38.26 0.33 37.95
N VAL A 26 37.14 1.06 37.99
CA VAL A 26 37.13 2.52 38.17
C VAL A 26 37.36 2.95 39.61
N VAL A 27 36.73 2.27 40.58
CA VAL A 27 36.79 2.69 41.99
C VAL A 27 38.22 2.58 42.55
N PRO A 28 38.99 1.50 42.30
CA PRO A 28 40.39 1.44 42.73
C PRO A 28 41.29 2.42 41.96
N ALA A 29 41.05 2.63 40.67
CA ALA A 29 41.82 3.57 39.84
C ALA A 29 41.67 5.04 40.30
N MET A 30 40.52 5.37 40.90
CA MET A 30 40.27 6.68 41.51
C MET A 30 40.70 6.77 42.99
N GLY A 31 41.24 5.69 43.56
CA GLY A 31 41.72 5.67 44.95
C GLY A 31 40.64 5.64 46.02
N PHE A 32 39.39 5.32 45.66
CA PHE A 32 38.30 5.20 46.63
C PHE A 32 38.31 3.83 47.33
N PRO A 33 37.93 3.75 48.62
CA PRO A 33 37.81 2.48 49.31
C PRO A 33 36.57 1.72 48.84
N MET A 34 36.70 0.40 48.65
CA MET A 34 35.57 -0.47 48.32
C MET A 34 34.65 -0.65 49.54
N SER A 35 33.60 0.17 49.62
CA SER A 35 32.59 0.12 50.67
C SER A 35 31.42 -0.79 50.30
N ARG A 36 30.69 -1.27 51.31
CA ARG A 36 29.46 -2.05 51.11
C ARG A 36 28.38 -1.29 50.33
N THR A 37 28.34 0.04 50.44
CA THR A 37 27.36 0.88 49.74
C THR A 37 27.61 0.92 48.24
N ILE A 38 28.88 0.93 47.81
CA ILE A 38 29.26 0.87 46.39
C ILE A 38 28.82 -0.48 45.79
N TRP A 39 29.08 -1.59 46.47
CA TRP A 39 28.64 -2.92 46.03
C TRP A 39 27.12 -3.04 45.89
N LEU A 40 26.37 -2.52 46.87
CA LEU A 40 24.90 -2.53 46.83
C LEU A 40 24.37 -1.65 45.71
N ALA A 41 24.91 -0.45 45.54
CA ALA A 41 24.49 0.49 44.50
C ALA A 41 24.76 -0.05 43.08
N SER A 42 25.95 -0.61 42.84
CA SER A 42 26.33 -1.19 41.54
C SER A 42 25.57 -2.47 41.17
N THR A 43 24.86 -3.08 42.12
CA THR A 43 24.06 -4.29 41.87
C THR A 43 22.57 -3.96 41.75
N LEU A 44 22.02 -3.20 42.71
CA LEU A 44 20.57 -2.94 42.79
C LEU A 44 20.08 -1.93 41.75
N CYS A 45 20.79 -0.82 41.55
CA CYS A 45 20.38 0.23 40.62
C CYS A 45 20.27 -0.27 39.17
N PRO A 46 21.29 -0.90 38.57
CA PRO A 46 21.19 -1.40 37.21
C PRO A 46 20.18 -2.53 37.08
N LEU A 47 20.02 -3.41 38.08
CA LEU A 47 19.04 -4.49 38.03
C LEU A 47 17.61 -3.94 37.89
N VAL A 48 17.23 -2.98 38.75
CA VAL A 48 15.88 -2.42 38.76
C VAL A 48 15.63 -1.55 37.52
N LEU A 49 16.58 -0.67 37.18
CA LEU A 49 16.44 0.24 36.04
C LEU A 49 16.42 -0.52 34.71
N ALA A 50 17.35 -1.46 34.50
CA ALA A 50 17.41 -2.23 33.26
C ALA A 50 16.21 -3.17 33.12
N TRP A 51 15.73 -3.78 34.21
CA TRP A 51 14.50 -4.59 34.16
C TRP A 51 13.28 -3.76 33.79
N ALA A 52 13.07 -2.62 34.46
CA ALA A 52 11.93 -1.73 34.19
C ALA A 52 11.97 -1.15 32.77
N ALA A 53 13.12 -0.63 32.34
CA ALA A 53 13.30 -0.08 31.00
C ALA A 53 13.10 -1.15 29.91
N SER A 54 13.73 -2.32 30.07
CA SER A 54 13.63 -3.39 29.07
C SER A 54 12.22 -3.96 28.99
N ALA A 55 11.54 -4.16 30.12
CA ALA A 55 10.15 -4.63 30.13
C ALA A 55 9.22 -3.66 29.39
N GLY A 56 9.38 -2.35 29.60
CA GLY A 56 8.65 -1.31 28.87
C GLY A 56 8.94 -1.32 27.37
N SER A 57 10.22 -1.31 26.97
CA SER A 57 10.63 -1.28 25.56
C SER A 57 10.19 -2.53 24.79
N PHE A 58 10.27 -3.72 25.40
CA PHE A 58 9.82 -4.96 24.76
C PHE A 58 8.29 -4.98 24.58
N TRP A 59 7.55 -4.45 25.55
CA TRP A 59 6.10 -4.38 25.43
C TRP A 59 5.65 -3.35 24.38
N GLN A 60 6.34 -2.21 24.31
CA GLN A 60 6.10 -1.21 23.27
C GLN A 60 6.45 -1.75 21.87
N SER A 61 7.55 -2.48 21.74
CA SER A 61 7.96 -3.08 20.47
C SER A 61 6.95 -4.12 19.97
N ASP A 62 6.43 -4.97 20.85
CA ASP A 62 5.39 -5.95 20.49
C ASP A 62 4.09 -5.25 20.05
N ARG A 63 3.67 -4.21 20.78
CA ARG A 63 2.53 -3.36 20.40
C ARG A 63 2.73 -2.70 19.05
N LEU A 64 3.89 -2.12 18.81
CA LEU A 64 4.22 -1.44 17.56
C LEU A 64 4.22 -2.43 16.39
N GLN A 65 4.80 -3.62 16.58
CA GLN A 65 4.78 -4.67 15.56
C GLN A 65 3.36 -5.16 15.25
N ASN A 66 2.51 -5.32 16.27
CA ASN A 66 1.13 -5.73 16.06
C ASN A 66 0.33 -4.64 15.34
N ALA A 67 0.50 -3.37 15.72
CA ALA A 67 -0.12 -2.24 15.03
C ALA A 67 0.34 -2.13 13.57
N HIS A 68 1.64 -2.31 13.29
CA HIS A 68 2.15 -2.35 11.91
C HIS A 68 1.57 -3.50 11.09
N ARG A 69 1.43 -4.69 11.68
CA ARG A 69 0.80 -5.84 11.01
C ARG A 69 -0.66 -5.57 10.71
N GLU A 70 -1.38 -4.95 11.63
CA GLU A 70 -2.79 -4.59 11.45
C GLU A 70 -2.96 -3.54 10.35
N LEU A 71 -2.14 -2.48 10.37
CA LEU A 71 -2.12 -1.47 9.31
C LEU A 71 -1.80 -2.09 7.95
N ALA A 72 -0.79 -2.97 7.87
CA ALA A 72 -0.43 -3.66 6.62
C ALA A 72 -1.58 -4.53 6.09
N ARG A 73 -2.33 -5.21 6.97
CA ARG A 73 -3.52 -5.98 6.59
C ARG A 73 -4.64 -5.08 6.08
N ALA A 74 -4.92 -3.98 6.78
CA ALA A 74 -5.93 -3.01 6.37
C ALA A 74 -5.60 -2.40 5.00
N HIS A 75 -4.33 -2.03 4.77
CA HIS A 75 -3.85 -1.55 3.48
C HIS A 75 -4.04 -2.60 2.38
N ALA A 76 -3.71 -3.87 2.64
CA ALA A 76 -3.90 -4.94 1.66
C ALA A 76 -5.38 -5.16 1.32
N GLN A 77 -6.27 -5.10 2.31
CA GLN A 77 -7.71 -5.19 2.12
C GLN A 77 -8.26 -4.01 1.31
N LEU A 78 -7.84 -2.78 1.64
CA LEU A 78 -8.22 -1.59 0.90
C LEU A 78 -7.77 -1.66 -0.56
N ALA A 79 -6.52 -2.06 -0.80
CA ALA A 79 -6.00 -2.25 -2.15
C ALA A 79 -6.76 -3.34 -2.93
N ALA A 80 -7.16 -4.42 -2.27
CA ALA A 80 -7.98 -5.45 -2.89
C ALA A 80 -9.40 -4.95 -3.22
N ALA A 81 -10.04 -4.20 -2.31
CA ALA A 81 -11.34 -3.59 -2.55
C ALA A 81 -11.28 -2.55 -3.67
N HIS A 82 -10.25 -1.70 -3.68
CA HIS A 82 -10.00 -0.72 -4.74
C HIS A 82 -9.83 -1.40 -6.10
N ARG A 83 -9.04 -2.48 -6.19
CA ARG A 83 -8.92 -3.26 -7.44
C ARG A 83 -10.26 -3.82 -7.90
N ARG A 84 -11.06 -4.41 -7.01
CA ARG A 84 -12.40 -4.92 -7.37
C ARG A 84 -13.34 -3.82 -7.86
N LEU A 85 -13.27 -2.63 -7.27
CA LEU A 85 -14.04 -1.47 -7.71
C LEU A 85 -13.57 -0.99 -9.09
N SER A 86 -12.26 -0.89 -9.29
CA SER A 86 -11.66 -0.54 -10.59
C SER A 86 -11.98 -1.58 -11.67
N GLU A 87 -11.93 -2.88 -11.35
CA GLU A 87 -12.35 -3.97 -12.24
C GLU A 87 -13.84 -3.87 -12.61
N LYS A 88 -14.71 -3.53 -11.65
CA LYS A 88 -16.13 -3.27 -11.94
C LYS A 88 -16.32 -2.04 -12.81
N ALA A 89 -15.51 -1.01 -12.60
CA ALA A 89 -15.51 0.22 -13.37
C ALA A 89 -14.76 0.09 -14.71
N SER A 90 -14.29 -1.11 -15.09
CA SER A 90 -13.45 -1.31 -16.28
C SER A 90 -14.14 -1.02 -17.62
N ARG A 91 -15.47 -0.93 -17.60
CA ARG A 91 -16.30 -0.60 -18.75
C ARG A 91 -16.98 0.74 -18.56
N ASP A 92 -17.21 1.42 -19.67
CA ASP A 92 -18.09 2.58 -19.74
C ASP A 92 -19.53 2.13 -19.50
N ASP A 93 -20.19 2.69 -18.49
CA ASP A 93 -21.53 2.27 -18.06
C ASP A 93 -22.59 2.47 -19.15
N MET A 94 -22.38 3.45 -20.05
CA MET A 94 -23.32 3.75 -21.12
C MET A 94 -23.15 2.78 -22.30
N THR A 95 -21.94 2.67 -22.84
CA THR A 95 -21.68 1.93 -24.09
C THR A 95 -21.30 0.47 -23.87
N GLY A 96 -20.91 0.09 -22.65
CA GLY A 96 -20.38 -1.24 -22.33
C GLY A 96 -18.97 -1.50 -22.88
N MET A 97 -18.38 -0.59 -23.65
CA MET A 97 -16.99 -0.66 -24.11
C MET A 97 -16.01 -0.53 -22.95
N LEU A 98 -14.73 -0.84 -23.14
CA LEU A 98 -13.73 -0.56 -22.11
C LEU A 98 -13.69 0.95 -21.83
N ASN A 99 -13.54 1.32 -20.56
CA ASN A 99 -13.27 2.70 -20.22
C ASN A 99 -11.84 3.09 -20.68
N ARG A 100 -11.53 4.38 -20.64
CA ARG A 100 -10.21 4.92 -21.02
C ARG A 100 -9.04 4.16 -20.39
N GLU A 101 -9.07 3.99 -19.06
CA GLU A 101 -7.98 3.36 -18.31
C GLU A 101 -7.76 1.90 -18.74
N THR A 102 -8.85 1.14 -18.86
CA THR A 102 -8.81 -0.29 -19.18
C THR A 102 -8.43 -0.53 -20.64
N PHE A 103 -8.88 0.33 -21.57
CA PHE A 103 -8.49 0.26 -22.97
C PHE A 103 -6.97 0.37 -23.13
N PHE A 104 -6.34 1.39 -22.53
CA PHE A 104 -4.89 1.58 -22.63
C PHE A 104 -4.11 0.47 -21.91
N ALA A 105 -4.61 -0.03 -20.77
CA ALA A 105 -4.00 -1.18 -20.10
C ALA A 105 -4.04 -2.46 -20.97
N ALA A 106 -5.15 -2.69 -21.68
CA ALA A 106 -5.31 -3.81 -22.61
C ALA A 106 -4.41 -3.65 -23.85
N LEU A 107 -4.26 -2.43 -24.36
CA LEU A 107 -3.35 -2.10 -25.46
C LEU A 107 -1.89 -2.41 -25.09
N ASP A 108 -1.44 -1.98 -23.92
CA ASP A 108 -0.09 -2.27 -23.40
C ASP A 108 0.17 -3.77 -23.27
N GLY A 109 -0.83 -4.53 -22.79
CA GLY A 109 -0.76 -5.99 -22.72
C GLY A 109 -0.68 -6.66 -24.10
N SER A 110 -1.36 -6.09 -25.11
CA SER A 110 -1.44 -6.64 -26.45
C SER A 110 -0.17 -6.37 -27.26
N ARG A 111 0.43 -5.17 -27.13
CA ARG A 111 1.74 -4.83 -27.73
C ARG A 111 2.85 -5.78 -27.28
N ARG A 112 2.81 -6.24 -26.02
CA ARG A 112 3.79 -7.22 -25.51
C ARG A 112 3.66 -8.61 -26.16
N LYS A 113 2.52 -8.94 -26.78
CA LYS A 113 2.24 -10.24 -27.41
C LYS A 113 2.45 -10.23 -28.93
N SER A 114 2.25 -9.09 -29.58
CA SER A 114 2.43 -8.91 -31.03
C SER A 114 2.84 -7.48 -31.32
N ASP A 115 3.88 -7.31 -32.12
CA ASP A 115 4.39 -5.99 -32.56
C ASP A 115 3.64 -5.43 -33.79
N ARG A 116 2.55 -6.09 -34.21
CA ARG A 116 1.74 -5.70 -35.36
C ARG A 116 0.29 -5.45 -34.95
N GLY A 117 -0.19 -4.24 -35.23
CA GLY A 117 -1.56 -3.78 -35.00
C GLY A 117 -1.72 -2.32 -35.44
N ALA A 118 -2.95 -1.85 -35.55
CA ALA A 118 -3.26 -0.46 -35.85
C ALA A 118 -4.15 0.09 -34.74
N LEU A 119 -3.79 1.24 -34.16
CA LEU A 119 -4.64 1.95 -33.22
C LEU A 119 -5.46 2.98 -33.99
N LEU A 120 -6.78 2.87 -33.88
CA LEU A 120 -7.72 3.86 -34.39
C LEU A 120 -8.22 4.70 -33.22
N ILE A 121 -8.18 6.02 -33.38
CA ILE A 121 -8.84 6.98 -32.50
C ILE A 121 -9.95 7.63 -33.31
N ILE A 122 -11.16 7.62 -32.78
CA ILE A 122 -12.39 7.98 -33.48
C ILE A 122 -13.07 9.06 -32.66
N ASP A 123 -13.33 10.22 -33.26
CA ASP A 123 -14.06 11.32 -32.62
C ASP A 123 -15.38 11.55 -33.35
N ALA A 124 -16.46 11.85 -32.62
CA ALA A 124 -17.76 12.11 -33.22
C ALA A 124 -17.89 13.60 -33.62
N ASP A 125 -17.71 13.87 -34.90
CA ASP A 125 -17.79 15.23 -35.43
C ASP A 125 -19.13 15.91 -35.11
N HIS A 126 -19.05 17.16 -34.65
CA HIS A 126 -20.20 18.00 -34.33
C HIS A 126 -21.18 17.41 -33.30
N PHE A 127 -20.72 16.51 -32.42
CA PHE A 127 -21.57 15.88 -31.39
C PHE A 127 -22.29 16.90 -30.51
N LYS A 128 -21.60 17.96 -30.10
CA LYS A 128 -22.20 19.07 -29.34
C LYS A 128 -23.44 19.67 -30.01
N ARG A 129 -23.48 19.75 -31.34
CA ARG A 129 -24.65 20.27 -32.08
C ARG A 129 -25.87 19.36 -31.91
N ILE A 130 -25.67 18.06 -31.79
CA ILE A 130 -26.75 17.10 -31.50
C ILE A 130 -27.30 17.36 -30.10
N ASN A 131 -26.43 17.47 -29.10
CA ASN A 131 -26.84 17.80 -27.73
C ASN A 131 -27.58 19.14 -27.64
N ASP A 132 -27.05 20.18 -28.27
CA ASP A 132 -27.62 21.53 -28.22
C ASP A 132 -28.96 21.61 -28.95
N SER A 133 -29.18 20.82 -30.00
CA SER A 133 -30.41 20.86 -30.82
C SER A 133 -31.50 19.90 -30.34
N TYR A 134 -31.13 18.76 -29.76
CA TYR A 134 -32.04 17.66 -29.46
C TYR A 134 -31.97 17.17 -28.00
N GLY A 135 -31.13 17.79 -27.17
CA GLY A 135 -30.94 17.43 -25.77
C GLY A 135 -29.99 16.24 -25.57
N HIS A 136 -29.50 16.12 -24.33
CA HIS A 136 -28.50 15.12 -23.96
C HIS A 136 -28.96 13.66 -24.13
N LEU A 137 -30.25 13.36 -23.89
CA LEU A 137 -30.76 11.99 -24.08
C LEU A 137 -30.59 11.51 -25.53
N THR A 138 -30.84 12.39 -26.50
CA THR A 138 -30.62 12.09 -27.92
C THR A 138 -29.13 11.95 -28.24
N GLY A 139 -28.27 12.73 -27.57
CA GLY A 139 -26.82 12.56 -27.63
C GLY A 139 -26.36 11.19 -27.12
N ASP A 140 -26.91 10.74 -25.99
CA ASP A 140 -26.62 9.42 -25.43
C ASP A 140 -27.05 8.30 -26.40
N GLU A 141 -28.22 8.41 -27.03
CA GLU A 141 -28.65 7.50 -28.09
C GLU A 141 -27.69 7.51 -29.29
N ALA A 142 -27.23 8.69 -29.72
CA ALA A 142 -26.25 8.81 -30.79
C ALA A 142 -24.92 8.12 -30.44
N LEU A 143 -24.45 8.26 -29.20
CA LEU A 143 -23.23 7.58 -28.70
C LEU A 143 -23.40 6.06 -28.71
N LEU A 144 -24.56 5.54 -28.30
CA LEU A 144 -24.86 4.10 -28.36
C LEU A 144 -24.87 3.59 -29.81
N LEU A 145 -25.42 4.36 -30.74
CA LEU A 145 -25.43 4.01 -32.17
C LEU A 145 -24.02 4.00 -32.77
N ILE A 146 -23.19 4.98 -32.42
CA ILE A 146 -21.78 5.05 -32.83
C ILE A 146 -21.02 3.85 -32.27
N ALA A 147 -21.15 3.57 -30.97
CA ALA A 147 -20.52 2.43 -30.32
C ALA A 147 -20.87 1.11 -31.02
N GLY A 148 -22.15 0.87 -31.30
CA GLY A 148 -22.59 -0.32 -32.03
C GLY A 148 -22.10 -0.37 -33.49
N ALA A 149 -21.96 0.78 -34.16
CA ALA A 149 -21.41 0.84 -35.51
C ALA A 149 -19.91 0.48 -35.53
N ILE A 150 -19.15 0.96 -34.55
CA ILE A 150 -17.73 0.61 -34.37
C ILE A 150 -17.59 -0.89 -34.10
N GLU A 151 -18.38 -1.44 -33.17
CA GLU A 151 -18.33 -2.87 -32.81
C GLU A 151 -18.58 -3.78 -34.01
N ARG A 152 -19.54 -3.43 -34.89
CA ARG A 152 -19.80 -4.17 -36.14
C ARG A 152 -18.72 -3.97 -37.21
N GLY A 153 -17.94 -2.90 -37.13
CA GLY A 153 -16.91 -2.55 -38.10
C GLY A 153 -15.55 -3.20 -37.85
N VAL A 154 -15.32 -3.73 -36.65
CA VAL A 154 -14.06 -4.38 -36.26
C VAL A 154 -14.17 -5.91 -36.26
N ARG A 155 -13.04 -6.62 -36.19
CA ARG A 155 -13.06 -8.09 -36.11
C ARG A 155 -13.26 -8.56 -34.67
N ASN A 156 -13.77 -9.79 -34.53
CA ASN A 156 -13.86 -10.44 -33.22
C ASN A 156 -12.48 -10.58 -32.57
N GLY A 157 -12.37 -10.09 -31.33
CA GLY A 157 -11.13 -10.10 -30.55
C GLY A 157 -10.34 -8.80 -30.57
N ASP A 158 -10.74 -7.81 -31.38
CA ASP A 158 -10.23 -6.44 -31.24
C ASP A 158 -10.66 -5.81 -29.92
N VAL A 159 -9.82 -4.93 -29.41
CA VAL A 159 -10.04 -4.21 -28.17
C VAL A 159 -10.77 -2.90 -28.50
N LEU A 160 -11.92 -2.66 -27.88
CA LEU A 160 -12.72 -1.45 -28.07
C LEU A 160 -12.85 -0.68 -26.76
N GLY A 161 -12.76 0.64 -26.83
CA GLY A 161 -12.91 1.51 -25.67
C GLY A 161 -13.52 2.87 -25.98
N ARG A 162 -14.25 3.42 -25.00
CA ARG A 162 -14.65 4.83 -24.98
C ARG A 162 -13.63 5.59 -24.13
N ILE A 163 -12.87 6.47 -24.77
CA ILE A 163 -11.70 7.11 -24.16
C ILE A 163 -11.95 8.57 -23.76
N GLY A 164 -13.11 9.13 -24.15
CA GLY A 164 -13.55 10.48 -23.83
C GLY A 164 -15.08 10.62 -23.88
N GLY A 165 -15.58 11.86 -23.88
CA GLY A 165 -17.02 12.15 -23.93
C GLY A 165 -17.67 11.65 -25.22
N GLU A 166 -17.06 11.98 -26.35
CA GLU A 166 -17.48 11.56 -27.69
C GLU A 166 -16.37 10.82 -28.47
N GLU A 167 -15.29 10.46 -27.77
CA GLU A 167 -14.10 9.82 -28.33
C GLU A 167 -14.08 8.31 -28.05
N PHE A 168 -13.78 7.53 -29.08
CA PHE A 168 -13.66 6.07 -29.07
C PHE A 168 -12.29 5.63 -29.58
N ALA A 169 -11.91 4.40 -29.25
CA ALA A 169 -10.68 3.78 -29.71
C ALA A 169 -10.88 2.30 -30.04
N ALA A 170 -10.13 1.83 -31.04
CA ALA A 170 -10.09 0.43 -31.45
C ALA A 170 -8.65 -0.01 -31.73
N PHE A 171 -8.31 -1.24 -31.33
CA PHE A 171 -6.99 -1.84 -31.55
C PHE A 171 -7.06 -3.34 -31.88
#